data_AF-A0A962YVA5-F1
#
_entry.id   AF-A0A962YVA5-F1
#
_cell.length_a   1.000
_cell.length_b   1.000
_cell.length_c   1.000
_cell.angle_alpha   90.00
_cell.angle_beta   90.00
_cell.angle_gamma   90.00
#
_symmetry.space_group_name_H-M   'P 1'
#
loop_
_entity.id
_entity.type
_entity.pdbx_description
1 polymer ?
#
loop_
_entity_poly.entity_id
_entity_poly.type
_entity_poly.pdbx_seq_one_letter_code
_entity_poly.pdbx_strand_id
1 'polypeptide(L)' 'MQPQLIPESNYLMRMADGTIKQVNPFTGTEVWTVPGRGNRPLGVG' A
#
# COMPACT_ATOMS: atom_id res chain seq x y z
N MET A 1 8.39 -8.48 20.04
CA MET A 1 8.78 -8.12 18.66
C MET A 1 9.41 -6.75 18.74
N GLN A 2 10.66 -6.59 18.30
CA GLN A 2 11.29 -5.27 18.27
C GLN A 2 10.57 -4.44 17.20
N PRO A 3 10.17 -3.18 17.47
CA PRO A 3 9.65 -2.32 16.41
C PRO A 3 10.77 -2.18 15.38
N GLN A 4 10.56 -2.73 14.19
CA GLN A 4 11.47 -2.50 13.08
C GLN A 4 11.50 -0.99 12.87
N LEU A 5 12.68 -0.36 13.00
CA LEU A 5 12.89 1.02 12.60
C LEU A 5 12.70 1.06 11.08
N ILE A 6 11.51 1.42 10.64
CA ILE A 6 11.21 1.67 9.23
C ILE A 6 11.82 3.04 8.92
N PRO A 7 12.80 3.15 8.02
CA PRO A 7 13.29 4.44 7.57
C PRO A 7 12.11 5.29 7.05
N GLU A 8 12.12 6.60 7.24
CA GLU A 8 10.95 7.42 6.85
C GLU A 8 10.63 7.32 5.34
N SER A 9 11.65 7.08 4.52
CA SER A 9 11.50 6.81 3.08
C SER A 9 10.72 5.53 2.76
N ASN A 10 10.49 4.66 3.73
CA ASN A 10 9.86 3.35 3.56
C ASN A 10 8.36 3.33 3.95
N TYR A 11 7.76 4.46 4.35
CA TYR A 11 6.33 4.49 4.69
C TYR A 11 5.40 4.45 3.47
N LEU A 12 5.90 4.85 2.30
CA LEU A 12 5.20 4.80 1.02
C LEU A 12 6.17 4.30 -0.06
N MET A 13 5.97 3.07 -0.52
CA MET A 13 6.80 2.47 -1.56
C MET A 13 5.96 2.14 -2.78
N ARG A 14 6.50 2.44 -3.96
CA ARG A 14 5.98 1.95 -5.23
C ARG A 14 6.80 0.74 -5.64
N MET A 15 6.13 -0.40 -5.84
CA MET A 15 6.72 -1.65 -6.26
C MET A 15 6.94 -1.66 -7.78
N ALA A 16 7.76 -2.59 -8.26
CA ALA A 16 8.09 -2.71 -9.69
C ALA A 16 6.87 -3.01 -10.58
N ASP A 17 5.87 -3.72 -10.05
CA ASP A 17 4.60 -4.04 -10.71
C ASP A 17 3.59 -2.88 -10.66
N GLY A 18 3.95 -1.74 -10.05
CA GLY A 18 3.09 -0.59 -9.87
C GLY A 18 2.21 -0.65 -8.62
N THR A 19 2.21 -1.75 -7.86
CA THR A 19 1.55 -1.83 -6.55
C THR A 19 2.15 -0.81 -5.59
N ILE A 20 1.32 -0.21 -4.72
CA ILE A 20 1.78 0.71 -3.68
C ILE A 20 1.70 0.00 -2.33
N LYS A 21 2.82 -0.07 -1.61
CA LYS A 21 2.88 -0.50 -0.21
C LYS A 21 2.88 0.74 0.68
N GLN A 22 1.96 0.80 1.63
CA GLN A 22 1.94 1.81 2.68
C GLN A 22 2.12 1.14 4.04
N VAL A 23 2.97 1.71 4.88
CA VAL A 23 3.15 1.26 6.26
C VAL A 23 2.77 2.37 7.22
N ASN A 24 1.94 2.05 8.21
CA ASN A 24 1.60 2.98 9.28
C ASN A 24 2.77 3.11 10.26
N PRO A 25 3.32 4.32 10.50
CA PRO A 25 4.46 4.54 11.38
C PRO A 25 4.18 4.28 12.87
N PHE A 26 2.91 4.33 13.28
CA PHE A 26 2.50 4.16 14.67
C PHE A 26 2.15 2.72 15.02
N THR A 27 1.60 1.97 14.05
CA THR A 27 1.09 0.61 14.29
C THR A 27 1.86 -0.47 13.54
N GLY A 28 2.69 -0.11 12.56
CA GLY A 28 3.36 -1.06 11.66
C GLY A 28 2.41 -1.78 10.70
N THR A 29 1.13 -1.40 10.64
CA THR A 29 0.15 -2.00 9.72
C THR A 29 0.53 -1.73 8.28
N GLU A 30 0.52 -2.77 7.45
CA GLU A 30 0.81 -2.67 6.01
C GLU A 30 -0.46 -2.73 5.18
N VAL A 31 -0.59 -1.83 4.21
CA VAL A 31 -1.67 -1.79 3.23
C VAL A 31 -1.08 -1.85 1.83
N TRP A 32 -1.64 -2.72 0.98
CA TRP A 32 -1.21 -2.91 -0.39
C TRP A 32 -2.32 -2.44 -1.34
N THR A 33 -2.03 -1.40 -2.12
CA THR A 33 -2.94 -0.84 -3.11
C THR A 33 -2.50 -1.25 -4.50
N VAL A 34 -3.33 -2.04 -5.18
CA VAL A 34 -3.14 -2.39 -6.60
C VAL A 34 -3.88 -1.35 -7.45
N PRO A 35 -3.16 -0.51 -8.23
CA PRO A 35 -3.81 0.44 -9.14
C PRO A 35 -4.71 -0.30 -10.15
N GLY A 36 -5.83 0.29 -10.53
CA GLY A 36 -6.73 -0.28 -11.54
C GLY A 36 -7.72 -1.35 -11.03
N ARG A 37 -7.58 -1.87 -9.80
CA ARG A 37 -8.58 -2.78 -9.19
C ARG A 37 -9.94 -2.11 -8.92
N GLY A 38 -10.01 -0.77 -9.03
CA GLY A 38 -11.23 0.02 -8.89
C GLY A 38 -12.11 0.11 -10.14
N ASN A 39 -11.63 -0.35 -11.32
CA ASN A 39 -12.43 -0.44 -12.54
C ASN A 39 -13.41 -1.63 -12.44
N ARG A 40 -14.38 -1.50 -11.54
CA ARG A 40 -15.59 -2.31 -11.61
C ARG A 40 -16.48 -1.67 -12.67
N PRO A 41 -16.91 -2.38 -13.72
CA PRO A 41 -17.94 -1.87 -14.59
C PRO A 41 -19.17 -1.59 -13.72
N LEU A 42 -19.54 -0.30 -13.57
CA LEU A 42 -20.84 0.08 -13.06
C LEU A 42 -21.81 -0.43 -14.11
N GLY A 43 -22.54 -1.50 -13.82
CA GLY A 43 -23.43 -2.14 -14.79
C GLY A 43 -24.36 -1.10 -15.40
N VAL A 44 -24.12 -0.76 -16.66
CA VAL A 44 -25.07 -0.01 -17.47
C VAL A 44 -26.07 -1.06 -17.95
N GLY A 45 -27.16 -1.19 -17.20
CA GLY A 45 -28.33 -1.98 -17.54
C GLY A 45 -29.54 -1.07 -17.64
#